data_AF-A0A9D3UEN9-F1
#
_entry.id   AF-A0A9D3UEN9-F1
#
_cell.length_a   1.000
_cell.length_b   1.000
_cell.length_c   1.000
_cell.angle_alpha   90.00
_cell.angle_beta   90.00
_cell.angle_gamma   90.00
#
_symmetry.space_group_name_H-M   'P 1'
#
loop_
_entity.id
_entity.type
_entity.pdbx_description
1 polymer ?
#
loop_
_entity_poly.entity_id
_entity_poly.type
_entity_poly.pdbx_seq_one_letter_code
_entity_poly.pdbx_strand_id
1 'polypeptide(L)'
;MRFNRNVSFDDMKENISEKIVRHCGRRILKLFYRFPVSTNPIKFTKMELVDDEEMETMVALYYGNQSDQNAPIQLFVELAGVEPTEDPTLLGEEHGAQEP
;
A
#
# COMPACT_ATOMS: atom_id res chain seq x y z
N MET A 1 -5.75 7.14 6.62
CA MET A 1 -4.95 7.89 7.61
C MET A 1 -4.95 9.34 7.19
N ARG A 2 -5.03 10.31 8.11
CA ARG A 2 -4.85 11.73 7.73
C ARG A 2 -3.36 12.04 7.77
N PHE A 3 -2.85 12.61 6.68
CA PHE A 3 -1.44 12.96 6.54
C PHE A 3 -1.22 14.35 7.12
N ASN A 4 -0.43 14.46 8.19
CA ASN A 4 0.04 15.74 8.69
C ASN A 4 1.40 16.00 8.05
N ARG A 5 1.62 17.20 7.50
CA ARG A 5 2.88 17.56 6.83
C ARG A 5 4.12 17.56 7.76
N ASN A 6 3.92 17.49 9.07
CA ASN A 6 4.99 17.53 10.06
C ASN A 6 5.31 16.13 10.66
N VAL A 7 4.92 15.06 9.96
CA VAL A 7 5.18 13.68 10.40
C VAL A 7 6.39 13.17 9.64
N SER A 8 7.36 12.58 10.35
CA SER A 8 8.52 11.95 9.70
C SER A 8 8.14 10.63 9.02
N PHE A 9 8.92 10.22 8.03
CA PHE A 9 8.78 8.93 7.37
C PHE A 9 8.82 7.78 8.39
N ASP A 10 9.72 7.83 9.36
CA ASP A 10 9.82 6.80 10.40
C ASP A 10 8.55 6.75 11.27
N ASP A 11 8.05 7.90 11.74
CA ASP A 11 6.80 7.95 12.52
C ASP A 11 5.62 7.38 11.71
N MET A 12 5.56 7.71 10.42
CA MET A 12 4.53 7.22 9.53
C MET A 12 4.61 5.71 9.33
N LYS A 13 5.81 5.24 9.05
CA LYS A 13 6.11 3.83 8.80
C LYS A 13 5.83 3.01 10.04
N GLU A 14 6.18 3.50 11.22
CA GLU A 14 5.85 2.88 12.50
C GLU A 14 4.34 2.80 12.70
N ASN A 15 3.60 3.90 12.54
CA ASN A 15 2.14 3.92 12.72
C ASN A 15 1.41 2.94 11.77
N ILE A 16 1.84 2.89 10.50
CA ILE A 16 1.29 1.92 9.55
C ILE A 16 1.69 0.50 9.96
N SER A 17 2.94 0.28 10.38
CA SER A 17 3.44 -1.01 10.86
C SER A 17 2.65 -1.54 12.04
N GLU A 18 2.40 -0.72 13.07
CA GLU A 18 1.60 -1.11 14.23
C GLU A 18 0.20 -1.57 13.82
N LYS A 19 -0.44 -0.86 12.88
CA LYS A 19 -1.77 -1.22 12.39
C LYS A 19 -1.76 -2.53 11.63
N ILE A 20 -0.76 -2.76 10.80
CA ILE A 20 -0.61 -4.01 10.04
C ILE A 20 -0.32 -5.17 11.00
N VAL A 21 0.60 -5.00 11.96
CA VAL A 21 0.90 -6.01 13.00
C VAL A 21 -0.36 -6.33 13.80
N ARG A 22 -1.12 -5.32 14.22
CA ARG A 22 -2.38 -5.53 14.94
C ARG A 22 -3.44 -6.25 14.11
N HIS A 23 -3.51 -5.98 12.81
CA HIS A 23 -4.55 -6.53 11.93
C HIS A 23 -4.22 -7.93 11.40
N CYS A 24 -2.95 -8.21 11.09
CA CYS A 24 -2.55 -9.46 10.45
C CYS A 24 -1.28 -10.11 11.02
N GLY A 25 -0.67 -9.56 12.07
CA GLY A 25 0.52 -10.12 12.71
C GLY A 25 1.80 -10.04 11.86
N ARG A 26 1.74 -9.43 10.67
CA ARG A 26 2.86 -9.38 9.73
C ARG A 26 3.65 -8.09 9.88
N ARG A 27 4.94 -8.18 9.55
CA ARG A 27 5.83 -7.02 9.44
C ARG A 27 5.76 -6.42 8.04
N ILE A 28 5.87 -5.11 7.96
CA ILE A 28 6.05 -4.40 6.69
C ILE A 28 7.51 -4.50 6.28
N LEU A 29 7.76 -4.81 5.01
CA LEU A 29 9.09 -4.72 4.39
C LEU A 29 9.26 -3.38 3.70
N LYS A 30 8.33 -3.04 2.81
CA LYS A 30 8.42 -1.86 1.95
C LYS A 30 7.11 -1.11 1.89
N LEU A 31 7.21 0.22 1.78
CA LEU A 31 6.11 1.13 1.54
C LEU A 31 6.24 1.68 0.13
N PHE A 32 5.11 1.92 -0.50
CA PHE A 32 5.07 2.47 -1.84
C PHE A 32 3.90 3.42 -2.01
N TYR A 33 4.05 4.39 -2.90
CA TYR A 33 2.98 5.29 -3.33
C TYR A 33 2.77 5.21 -4.85
N ARG A 34 1.65 5.76 -5.30
CA ARG A 34 1.25 5.75 -6.70
C ARG A 34 1.63 7.09 -7.36
N PHE A 35 2.51 7.06 -8.33
CA PHE A 35 2.95 8.24 -9.08
C PHE A 35 2.24 8.32 -10.44
N PRO A 36 1.50 9.40 -10.75
CA PRO A 36 0.89 9.57 -12.07
C PRO A 36 1.96 9.90 -13.11
N VAL A 37 2.28 8.94 -13.96
CA VAL A 37 3.25 9.12 -15.07
C VAL A 37 2.65 9.81 -16.29
N SER A 38 1.35 10.12 -16.25
CA SER A 38 0.56 10.52 -17.41
C SER A 38 -0.64 11.35 -16.97
N THR A 39 -1.16 12.16 -17.90
CA THR A 39 -2.50 12.77 -17.79
C THR A 39 -3.64 11.75 -17.78
N ASN A 40 -3.36 10.49 -18.15
CA ASN A 40 -4.32 9.41 -18.05
C ASN A 40 -4.44 8.91 -16.59
N PRO A 41 -5.63 9.01 -15.97
CA PRO A 41 -5.85 8.69 -14.56
C PRO A 41 -5.84 7.19 -14.23
N ILE A 42 -5.46 6.33 -15.18
CA ILE A 42 -5.34 4.87 -14.99
C ILE A 42 -3.86 4.44 -14.98
N LYS A 43 -2.96 5.25 -15.57
CA LYS A 43 -1.53 4.92 -15.70
C LYS A 43 -0.71 5.53 -14.58
N PHE A 44 -0.14 4.66 -13.74
CA PHE A 44 0.70 5.08 -12.64
C PHE A 44 1.85 4.12 -12.45
N THR A 45 2.93 4.64 -11.90
CA THR A 45 4.08 3.86 -11.45
C THR A 45 4.02 3.72 -9.94
N LYS A 46 4.38 2.55 -9.44
CA LYS A 46 4.57 2.30 -8.01
C LYS A 46 5.99 2.70 -7.66
N MET A 47 6.15 3.65 -6.75
CA MET A 47 7.45 4.14 -6.30
C MET A 47 7.63 3.76 -4.84
N GLU A 48 8.82 3.28 -4.49
CA GLU A 48 9.15 2.96 -3.09
C GLU A 48 9.14 4.27 -2.27
N LEU A 49 8.97 4.15 -0.95
CA LEU A 49 9.09 5.26 -0.02
C LEU A 49 10.20 4.89 0.95
N VAL A 50 11.36 5.51 0.82
CA VAL A 50 12.57 5.13 1.56
C VAL A 50 12.99 6.13 2.64
N ASP A 51 12.62 7.40 2.51
CA ASP A 51 13.02 8.48 3.41
C ASP A 51 12.02 9.65 3.42
N ASP A 52 12.37 10.69 4.19
CA ASP A 52 11.60 11.94 4.29
C ASP A 52 11.60 12.75 2.98
N GLU A 53 12.65 12.68 2.15
CA GLU A 53 12.74 13.42 0.88
C GLU A 53 11.73 12.88 -0.14
N GLU A 54 11.62 11.55 -0.26
CA GLU A 54 10.61 10.91 -1.10
C GLU A 54 9.20 11.17 -0.58
N MET A 55 9.04 11.26 0.75
CA MET A 55 7.78 11.62 1.38
C MET A 55 7.36 13.06 1.05
N GLU A 56 8.28 14.03 1.16
CA GLU A 56 8.05 15.41 0.75
C GLU A 56 7.71 15.51 -0.73
N THR A 57 8.42 14.76 -1.58
CA THR A 57 8.15 14.68 -3.02
C THR A 57 6.74 14.16 -3.29
N MET A 58 6.35 13.07 -2.64
CA MET A 58 5.01 12.50 -2.76
C MET A 58 3.92 13.50 -2.32
N VAL A 59 4.14 14.22 -1.22
CA VAL A 59 3.25 15.29 -0.75
C VAL A 59 3.20 16.43 -1.79
N ALA A 60 4.34 16.93 -2.26
CA ALA A 60 4.39 18.01 -3.25
C ALA A 60 3.67 17.66 -4.55
N LEU A 61 3.75 16.40 -5.01
CA LEU A 61 3.07 15.93 -6.20
C LEU A 61 1.55 15.86 -6.03
N TYR A 62 1.08 15.34 -4.90
CA TYR A 62 -0.36 15.24 -4.63
C TYR A 62 -1.00 16.59 -4.30
N TYR A 63 -0.26 17.51 -3.67
CA TYR A 63 -0.76 18.85 -3.28
C TYR A 63 -0.45 19.96 -4.30
N GLY A 64 0.50 19.75 -5.22
CA GLY A 64 0.97 20.76 -6.18
C GLY A 64 0.00 21.06 -7.31
N ASN A 65 -0.95 20.15 -7.60
CA ASN A 65 -1.89 20.27 -8.71
C ASN A 65 -3.31 20.71 -8.27
N GLN A 66 -3.37 21.64 -7.31
CA GLN A 66 -4.54 22.08 -6.54
C GLN A 66 -5.87 22.20 -7.32
N SER A 67 -6.64 21.13 -7.35
CA SER A 67 -8.12 21.18 -7.37
C SER A 67 -8.75 20.38 -6.22
N ASP A 68 -8.01 19.42 -5.65
CA ASP A 68 -8.53 18.52 -4.62
C ASP A 68 -7.52 18.35 -3.49
N GLN A 69 -7.39 19.39 -2.65
CA GLN A 69 -6.50 19.41 -1.47
C GLN A 69 -6.85 18.34 -0.42
N ASN A 70 -7.94 17.59 -0.60
CA ASN A 70 -8.42 16.56 0.31
C ASN A 70 -8.38 15.15 -0.29
N ALA A 71 -7.81 14.98 -1.48
CA ALA A 71 -7.69 13.67 -2.09
C ALA A 71 -6.80 12.76 -1.21
N PRO A 72 -7.27 11.56 -0.82
CA PRO A 72 -6.46 10.65 -0.04
C PRO A 72 -5.29 10.11 -0.88
N ILE A 73 -4.09 10.14 -0.32
CA ILE A 73 -2.92 9.48 -0.89
C ILE A 73 -3.06 7.98 -0.67
N GLN A 74 -2.93 7.20 -1.75
CA GLN A 74 -2.95 5.74 -1.69
C GLN A 74 -1.54 5.21 -1.47
N LEU A 75 -1.36 4.47 -0.38
CA LEU A 75 -0.12 3.77 -0.05
C LEU A 75 -0.32 2.26 -0.17
N PHE A 76 0.73 1.57 -0.61
CA PHE A 76 0.79 0.12 -0.71
C PHE A 76 1.90 -0.40 0.19
N VAL A 77 1.64 -1.49 0.89
CA VAL A 77 2.62 -2.16 1.75
C VAL A 77 2.98 -3.51 1.15
N GLU A 78 4.25 -3.81 1.13
CA GLU A 78 4.74 -5.17 0.93
C GLU A 78 4.98 -5.77 2.31
N LEU A 79 4.31 -6.89 2.57
CA LEU A 79 4.40 -7.60 3.85
C LEU A 79 5.46 -8.68 3.75
N ALA A 80 6.16 -8.92 4.86
CA ALA A 80 7.02 -10.09 4.97
C ALA A 80 6.20 -11.35 4.68
N GLY A 81 6.76 -12.24 3.85
CA GLY A 81 6.16 -13.52 3.56
C GLY A 81 5.86 -14.26 4.86
N VAL A 82 4.67 -14.85 4.93
CA VAL A 82 4.48 -16.03 5.77
C VAL A 82 5.26 -17.12 5.05
N GLU A 83 6.22 -17.78 5.70
CA GLU A 83 6.66 -19.09 5.21
C GLU A 83 5.38 -19.88 4.93
N PRO A 84 5.13 -20.34 3.70
CA PRO A 84 3.99 -21.20 3.47
C PRO A 84 4.18 -22.38 4.40
N THR A 85 3.39 -22.46 5.47
CA THR A 85 3.24 -23.71 6.20
C THR A 85 2.72 -24.68 5.16
N GLU A 86 3.55 -25.65 4.80
CA GLU A 86 3.22 -26.78 3.95
C GLU A 86 1.91 -27.38 4.45
N ASP A 87 0.79 -26.95 3.85
CA ASP A 87 -0.20 -27.76 3.14
C ASP A 87 -1.43 -26.87 2.90
N PRO A 88 -1.74 -26.46 1.65
CA PRO A 88 -3.12 -26.21 1.31
C PRO A 88 -3.75 -27.59 1.26
N THR A 89 -4.34 -28.05 2.37
CA THR A 89 -5.31 -29.15 2.32
C THR A 89 -6.24 -28.82 1.16
N LEU A 90 -6.14 -29.62 0.10
CA LEU A 90 -6.91 -29.54 -1.14
C LEU A 90 -8.39 -29.54 -0.77
N LEU A 91 -8.95 -28.35 -0.55
CA LEU A 91 -10.30 -28.18 -0.09
C LEU A 91 -11.19 -28.02 -1.33
N GLY A 92 -11.80 -29.14 -1.71
CA GLY A 92 -13.05 -29.15 -2.46
C GLY A 92 -12.93 -29.53 -3.93
N GLU A 93 -12.83 -30.83 -4.15
CA GLU A 93 -13.67 -31.63 -5.04
C GLU A 93 -14.46 -30.88 -6.14
N GLU A 94 -14.10 -31.24 -7.37
CA GLU A 94 -14.95 -31.34 -8.56
C GLU A 94 -16.46 -31.37 -8.26
N HIS A 95 -17.16 -30.25 -8.51
CA HIS A 95 -18.56 -30.31 -8.88
C HIS A 95 -18.66 -30.25 -10.40
N GLY A 96 -18.57 -31.44 -11.00
CA GLY A 96 -18.97 -31.70 -12.37
C GLY A 96 -20.44 -31.33 -12.60
N ALA A 97 -20.72 -31.01 -13.86
CA ALA A 97 -21.94 -30.47 -14.41
C ALA A 97 -23.23 -31.16 -13.93
N GLN A 98 -24.26 -30.36 -13.64
CA GLN A 98 -25.64 -30.81 -13.75
C GLN A 98 -26.01 -30.84 -15.25
N GLU A 99 -26.33 -32.03 -15.74
CA GLU A 99 -27.16 -32.26 -16.92
C GLU A 99 -28.34 -33.15 -16.49
N PRO A 100 -29.45 -33.15 -17.23
CA PRO A 100 -30.61 -32.25 -17.15
C PRO A 100 -31.66 -32.65 -16.12
#